data_AF-A0A950V337-F1
#
_entry.id   AF-A0A950V337-F1
#
_cell.length_a   1.000
_cell.length_b   1.000
_cell.length_c   1.000
_cell.angle_alpha   90.00
_cell.angle_beta   90.00
_cell.angle_gamma   90.00
#
_symmetry.space_group_name_H-M   'P 1'
#
loop_
_entity.id
_entity.type
_entity.pdbx_description
1 polymer ?
#
loop_
_entity_poly.entity_id
_entity_poly.type
_entity_poly.pdbx_seq_one_letter_code
_entity_poly.pdbx_strand_id
1 'polypeptide(L)'
;MTSISLHGREFKLSPLTLGDLRKLEPALLGAEHSVAHGFASMLALVPVIHASLSKLHPELALEELEQMLDLNSFAEVLDRVLHVSGLKRAGNTAGEKQPAAE
;
A
#
# COMPACT_ATOMS: atom_id res chain seq x y z
N MET A 1 4.99 -8.93 -12.46
CA MET A 1 4.18 -7.69 -12.37
C MET A 1 3.05 -7.97 -11.41
N THR A 2 2.91 -7.18 -10.37
CA THR A 2 1.94 -7.43 -9.29
C THR A 2 0.69 -6.63 -9.59
N SER A 3 -0.45 -7.31 -9.72
CA SER A 3 -1.76 -6.68 -9.89
C SER A 3 -2.61 -6.84 -8.62
N ILE A 4 -3.57 -5.94 -8.47
CA ILE A 4 -4.62 -5.98 -7.45
C ILE A 4 -5.98 -5.84 -8.15
N SER A 5 -7.04 -6.37 -7.53
CA SER A 5 -8.40 -6.22 -8.03
C SER A 5 -9.21 -5.37 -7.06
N LEU A 6 -9.76 -4.27 -7.55
CA LEU A 6 -10.63 -3.37 -6.78
C LEU A 6 -11.96 -3.22 -7.54
N HIS A 7 -13.08 -3.53 -6.89
CA HIS A 7 -14.43 -3.47 -7.47
C HIS A 7 -14.56 -4.18 -8.84
N GLY A 8 -13.85 -5.29 -9.03
CA GLY A 8 -13.87 -6.06 -10.29
C GLY A 8 -12.99 -5.48 -11.41
N ARG A 9 -12.26 -4.38 -11.17
CA ARG A 9 -11.25 -3.82 -12.08
C ARG A 9 -9.85 -4.22 -11.62
N GLU A 10 -9.03 -4.72 -12.55
CA GLU A 10 -7.64 -5.06 -12.28
C GLU A 10 -6.74 -3.83 -12.45
N PHE A 11 -5.88 -3.59 -11.46
CA PHE A 11 -4.88 -2.54 -11.48
C PHE A 11 -3.48 -3.13 -11.32
N LYS A 12 -2.59 -2.74 -12.22
CA LYS A 12 -1.15 -3.01 -12.09
C LYS A 12 -0.50 -2.00 -11.16
N LEU A 13 0.39 -2.47 -10.29
CA LEU A 13 1.17 -1.64 -9.37
C LEU A 13 2.54 -1.27 -9.98
N SER A 14 3.01 -0.06 -9.69
CA SER A 14 4.36 0.38 -10.00
C SER A 14 5.11 0.66 -8.69
N PRO A 15 6.40 0.27 -8.56
CA PRO A 15 7.19 0.59 -7.39
C PRO A 15 7.23 2.10 -7.13
N LEU A 16 7.22 2.48 -5.85
CA LEU A 16 7.46 3.86 -5.41
C LEU A 16 8.90 4.26 -5.74
N THR A 17 9.06 5.45 -6.30
CA THR A 17 10.37 6.01 -6.58
C THR A 17 10.89 6.73 -5.34
N LEU A 18 12.20 6.99 -5.26
CA LEU A 18 12.77 7.84 -4.20
C LEU A 18 12.13 9.24 -4.18
N GLY A 19 11.72 9.75 -5.36
CA GLY A 19 11.00 11.01 -5.46
C GLY A 19 9.62 10.98 -4.80
N ASP A 20 8.92 9.85 -4.89
CA ASP A 20 7.62 9.65 -4.23
C ASP A 20 7.81 9.50 -2.72
N LEU A 21 8.81 8.72 -2.28
CA LEU A 21 9.11 8.54 -0.86
C LEU A 21 9.41 9.85 -0.16
N ARG A 22 10.19 10.74 -0.79
CA ARG A 22 10.46 12.07 -0.25
C ARG A 22 9.20 12.93 -0.11
N LYS A 23 8.23 12.79 -1.01
CA LYS A 23 6.94 13.53 -0.93
C LYS A 23 6.00 12.93 0.11
N LEU A 24 6.06 11.62 0.26
CA LEU A 24 5.19 10.82 1.14
C LEU A 24 5.80 10.60 2.53
N GLU A 25 7.02 11.06 2.76
CA GLU A 25 7.72 10.97 4.05
C GLU A 25 6.85 11.44 5.23
N PRO A 26 6.11 12.56 5.15
CA PRO A 26 5.22 12.97 6.24
C PRO A 26 4.09 11.96 6.51
N ALA A 27 3.57 11.31 5.48
CA ALA A 27 2.52 10.29 5.61
C ALA A 27 3.09 8.98 6.18
N LEU A 28 4.28 8.57 5.72
CA LEU A 28 4.94 7.33 6.14
C LEU A 28 5.51 7.44 7.56
N LEU A 29 6.14 8.56 7.92
CA LEU A 29 6.71 8.78 9.26
C LEU A 29 5.69 9.33 10.26
N GLY A 30 4.70 10.10 9.81
CA GLY A 30 3.62 10.60 10.68
C GLY A 30 2.75 9.48 11.23
N ALA A 31 2.60 8.38 10.49
CA ALA A 31 1.93 7.16 10.95
C ALA A 31 2.64 6.47 12.12
N GLU A 32 3.96 6.64 12.28
CA GLU A 32 4.75 6.01 13.36
C GLU A 32 4.66 6.81 14.68
N HIS A 33 4.32 8.11 14.62
CA HIS A 33 4.33 9.02 15.77
C HIS A 33 2.95 9.26 16.41
N SER A 34 1.86 8.90 15.74
CA SER A 34 0.53 8.96 16.35
C SER A 34 0.26 7.72 17.19
N VAL A 35 0.19 7.93 18.51
CA VAL A 35 0.00 6.97 19.62
C VAL A 35 -1.29 6.11 19.52
N ALA A 36 -2.01 6.14 18.40
CA ALA A 36 -3.11 5.24 18.12
C ALA A 36 -3.16 4.98 16.62
N HIS A 37 -3.00 3.72 16.21
CA HIS A 37 -3.36 3.20 14.89
C HIS A 37 -4.88 3.36 14.66
N GLY A 38 -5.33 4.59 14.48
CA GLY A 38 -6.71 4.97 14.25
C GLY A 38 -6.98 5.25 12.79
N PHE A 39 -8.26 5.38 12.45
CA PHE A 39 -8.76 5.62 11.09
C PHE A 39 -8.07 6.79 10.36
N ALA A 40 -7.74 7.87 11.07
CA ALA A 40 -7.04 9.02 10.50
C ALA A 40 -5.61 8.68 10.00
N SER A 41 -4.91 7.77 10.68
CA SER A 41 -3.57 7.32 10.24
C SER A 41 -3.66 6.43 8.99
N MET A 42 -4.76 5.70 8.84
CA MET A 42 -5.03 4.86 7.67
C MET A 42 -5.30 5.71 6.42
N LEU A 43 -6.19 6.71 6.54
CA LEU A 43 -6.50 7.61 5.43
C LEU A 43 -5.26 8.41 4.98
N ALA A 44 -4.38 8.78 5.91
CA ALA A 44 -3.12 9.46 5.58
C ALA A 44 -2.21 8.63 4.66
N LEU A 45 -2.39 7.31 4.59
CA LEU A 45 -1.60 6.39 3.77
C LEU A 45 -2.23 6.10 2.39
N VAL A 46 -3.46 6.52 2.11
CA VAL A 46 -4.08 6.37 0.78
C VAL A 46 -3.25 7.02 -0.34
N PRO A 47 -2.65 8.23 -0.16
CA PRO A 47 -1.76 8.81 -1.16
C PRO A 47 -0.56 7.94 -1.53
N VAL A 48 -0.12 7.05 -0.63
CA VAL A 48 0.97 6.08 -0.92
C VAL A 48 0.51 5.05 -1.94
N ILE A 49 -0.70 4.54 -1.80
CA ILE A 49 -1.31 3.60 -2.76
C ILE A 49 -1.52 4.31 -4.10
N HIS A 50 -2.07 5.53 -4.08
CA HIS A 50 -2.33 6.32 -5.28
C HIS A 50 -1.06 6.62 -6.07
N ALA A 51 0.05 6.94 -5.41
CA ALA A 51 1.34 7.19 -6.06
C ALA A 51 1.91 5.95 -6.80
N SER A 52 1.56 4.74 -6.36
CA SER A 52 1.90 3.50 -7.06
C SER A 52 1.01 3.28 -8.28
N LEU A 53 -0.31 3.50 -8.14
CA LEU A 53 -1.30 3.23 -9.19
C LEU A 53 -1.27 4.26 -10.32
N SER A 54 -1.19 5.56 -9.98
CA SER A 54 -1.29 6.67 -10.93
C SER A 54 -0.20 6.68 -12.02
N LYS A 55 0.93 5.99 -11.80
CA LYS A 55 1.99 5.84 -12.82
C LYS A 55 1.56 4.99 -14.02
N LEU A 56 0.67 4.03 -13.80
CA LEU A 56 0.16 3.12 -14.82
C LEU A 56 -1.31 3.37 -15.15
N HIS A 57 -2.02 4.07 -14.26
CA HIS A 57 -3.44 4.43 -14.39
C HIS A 57 -3.60 5.93 -14.06
N PRO A 58 -3.06 6.85 -14.88
CA PRO A 58 -3.07 8.28 -14.61
C PRO A 58 -4.48 8.89 -14.56
N GLU A 59 -5.48 8.19 -15.09
CA GLU A 59 -6.88 8.57 -15.02
C GLU A 59 -7.51 8.33 -13.64
N LEU A 60 -6.90 7.49 -12.78
CA LEU A 60 -7.43 7.18 -11.46
C LEU A 60 -7.24 8.38 -10.52
N ALA A 61 -8.33 9.03 -10.14
CA ALA A 61 -8.32 10.10 -9.15
C ALA A 61 -8.09 9.54 -7.72
N LEU A 62 -7.58 10.39 -6.82
CA LEU A 62 -7.38 10.00 -5.42
C LEU A 62 -8.73 9.71 -4.74
N GLU A 63 -9.71 10.56 -5.00
CA GLU A 63 -11.06 10.46 -4.46
C GLU A 63 -11.78 9.20 -4.98
N GLU A 64 -11.53 8.81 -6.23
CA GLU A 64 -12.06 7.57 -6.80
C GLU A 64 -11.43 6.36 -6.10
N LEU A 65 -10.12 6.37 -5.87
CA LEU A 65 -9.44 5.31 -5.13
C LEU A 65 -9.98 5.17 -3.71
N GLU A 66 -10.24 6.28 -3.00
CA GLU A 66 -10.84 6.26 -1.66
C GLU A 66 -12.23 5.59 -1.66
N GLN A 67 -13.03 5.79 -2.71
CA GLN A 67 -14.35 5.15 -2.86
C GLN A 67 -14.26 3.66 -3.23
N MET A 68 -13.11 3.22 -3.73
CA MET A 68 -12.85 1.82 -4.08
C MET A 68 -12.23 1.01 -2.95
N LEU A 69 -11.71 1.69 -1.92
CA LEU A 69 -11.07 1.06 -0.78
C LEU A 69 -12.05 0.92 0.38
N ASP A 70 -12.11 -0.28 0.95
CA ASP A 70 -12.71 -0.55 2.24
C ASP A 70 -11.62 -0.95 3.25
N LEU A 71 -12.01 -1.15 4.51
CA LEU A 71 -11.06 -1.48 5.58
C LEU A 71 -10.32 -2.82 5.34
N ASN A 72 -10.89 -3.74 4.57
CA ASN A 72 -10.29 -5.05 4.29
C ASN A 72 -9.27 -4.94 3.16
N SER A 73 -9.67 -4.33 2.05
CA SER A 73 -8.85 -4.13 0.85
C SER A 73 -7.74 -3.12 1.06
N PHE A 74 -7.93 -2.10 1.90
CA PHE A 74 -6.91 -1.09 2.18
C PHE A 74 -5.59 -1.72 2.66
N ALA A 75 -5.66 -2.57 3.69
CA ALA A 75 -4.48 -3.18 4.29
C ALA A 75 -3.74 -4.09 3.30
N GLU A 76 -4.49 -4.88 2.53
CA GLU A 76 -3.93 -5.75 1.49
C GLU A 76 -3.24 -4.93 0.40
N VAL A 77 -3.92 -3.91 -0.12
CA VAL A 77 -3.38 -3.07 -1.21
C VAL A 77 -2.15 -2.31 -0.76
N LEU A 78 -2.17 -1.73 0.45
CA LEU A 78 -1.01 -1.06 1.02
C LEU A 78 0.17 -2.04 1.17
N ASP A 79 -0.06 -3.23 1.71
CA ASP A 79 0.98 -4.26 1.86
C ASP A 79 1.60 -4.65 0.51
N ARG A 80 0.77 -4.81 -0.52
CA ARG A 80 1.24 -5.07 -1.90
C ARG A 80 2.08 -3.92 -2.43
N VAL A 81 1.66 -2.67 -2.24
CA VAL A 81 2.41 -1.47 -2.64
C VAL A 81 3.77 -1.41 -1.93
N LEU A 82 3.80 -1.67 -0.63
CA LEU A 82 5.05 -1.71 0.15
C LEU A 82 5.96 -2.85 -0.31
N HIS A 83 5.41 -4.02 -0.62
CA HIS A 83 6.16 -5.16 -1.13
C HIS A 83 6.81 -4.87 -2.48
N VAL A 84 6.04 -4.36 -3.47
CA VAL A 84 6.61 -4.04 -4.80
C VAL A 84 7.60 -2.90 -4.77
N SER A 85 7.49 -2.02 -3.78
CA SER A 85 8.41 -0.90 -3.57
C SER A 85 9.65 -1.28 -2.77
N GLY A 86 9.78 -2.53 -2.32
CA GLY A 86 10.92 -3.00 -1.52
C GLY A 86 10.96 -2.43 -0.10
N LEU A 87 9.85 -1.90 0.40
CA LEU A 87 9.74 -1.31 1.74
C LEU A 87 9.31 -2.32 2.81
N LYS A 88 8.72 -3.44 2.41
CA LYS A 88 8.36 -4.53 3.33
C LYS A 88 9.65 -5.22 3.81
N ARG A 89 10.05 -4.99 5.06
CA ARG A 89 11.18 -5.70 5.68
C ARG A 89 10.86 -7.20 5.73
N ALA A 90 11.81 -8.05 5.32
CA ALA A 90 11.70 -9.52 5.33
C ALA A 90 11.56 -10.16 6.74
N GLY A 91 11.20 -9.39 7.77
CA GLY A 91 11.23 -9.79 9.18
C GLY A 91 9.88 -9.96 9.85
N ASN A 92 8.75 -9.92 9.13
CA ASN A 92 7.43 -10.13 9.72
C ASN A 92 6.68 -11.36 9.18
N THR A 93 7.40 -12.32 8.61
CA THR A 93 6.90 -13.70 8.39
C THR A 93 6.99 -14.48 9.70
N ALA A 94 6.40 -13.95 10.78
CA ALA A 94 6.08 -14.76 11.95
C ALA A 94 4.74 -15.47 11.67
N GLY A 95 4.74 -16.51 10.83
CA GLY A 95 3.49 -17.23 10.58
C GLY A 95 3.42 -18.27 9.46
N GLU A 96 4.36 -18.34 8.52
CA GLU A 96 4.33 -19.41 7.51
C GLU A 96 5.33 -20.51 7.90
N LYS A 97 4.82 -21.47 8.69
CA LYS A 97 5.46 -22.78 8.86
C LYS A 97 5.51 -23.46 7.49
N GLN A 98 6.68 -23.47 6.86
CA GLN A 98 6.99 -24.42 5.80
C GLN A 98 6.98 -25.83 6.43
N PRO A 99 6.18 -26.81 5.94
CA PRO A 99 6.21 -28.15 6.48
C PRO A 99 7.59 -28.76 6.19
N ALA A 100 8.20 -29.30 7.24
CA ALA A 100 9.42 -30.10 7.13
C ALA A 100 9.14 -31.30 6.22
N ALA A 101 9.96 -31.46 5.19
CA ALA A 101 10.08 -32.71 4.47
C ALA A 101 11.17 -33.53 5.15
N GLU A 102 10.75 -34.57 5.89
CA GLU A 102 11.52 -35.79 6.15
C GLU A 102 10.60 -36.99 5.89
#